data_AF-A0A3D5WMF9-F1
#
_entry.id   AF-A0A3D5WMF9-F1
#
_cell.length_a   1.000
_cell.length_b   1.000
_cell.length_c   1.000
_cell.angle_alpha   90.00
_cell.angle_beta   90.00
_cell.angle_gamma   90.00
#
_symmetry.space_group_name_H-M   'P 1'
#
loop_
_entity.id
_entity.type
_entity.pdbx_description
1 polymer ?
#
loop_
_entity_poly.entity_id
_entity_poly.type
_entity_poly.pdbx_seq_one_letter_code
_entity_poly.pdbx_strand_id
1 'polypeptide(L)'
;MSYLMETEEKISKKRDIVRQSIESCTLSSSYQAYYYDNLPDKVFYNAKKNYAGNVCKEDVLGLIDVSVFGSGKRGLLLSVEGIYYRKSSSVAEYIAYKDIAKDKDIVARKLGDVCNAKKLSEMVKKIMAVDRYTPDELIDKINDTVTQTDIAAHRVKETVETVMNVLEGWMSK
;
A
#
# COMPACT_ATOMS: atom_id res chain seq x y z
N MET A 1 -17.40 -17.24 -9.86
CA MET A 1 -16.99 -16.05 -10.65
C MET A 1 -16.90 -14.78 -9.79
N SER A 2 -17.76 -14.59 -8.78
CA SER A 2 -17.80 -13.40 -7.91
C SER A 2 -16.53 -13.16 -7.08
N TYR A 3 -15.96 -14.19 -6.45
CA TYR A 3 -14.83 -14.04 -5.51
C TYR A 3 -13.51 -13.61 -6.16
N LEU A 4 -13.22 -14.12 -7.36
CA LEU A 4 -12.01 -13.74 -8.10
C LEU A 4 -12.07 -12.29 -8.56
N MET A 5 -13.23 -11.84 -9.05
CA MET A 5 -13.44 -10.43 -9.42
C MET A 5 -13.32 -9.49 -8.21
N GLU A 6 -13.85 -9.88 -7.05
CA GLU A 6 -13.71 -9.11 -5.81
C GLU A 6 -12.24 -9.00 -5.37
N THR A 7 -11.46 -10.08 -5.55
CA THR A 7 -10.04 -10.10 -5.22
C THR A 7 -9.22 -9.21 -6.16
N GLU A 8 -9.47 -9.28 -7.48
CA GLU A 8 -8.81 -8.42 -8.46
C GLU A 8 -9.12 -6.94 -8.25
N GLU A 9 -10.38 -6.61 -7.92
CA GLU A 9 -10.79 -5.24 -7.63
C GLU A 9 -10.09 -4.68 -6.38
N LYS A 10 -9.99 -5.47 -5.31
CA LYS A 10 -9.25 -5.08 -4.10
C LYS A 10 -7.76 -4.88 -4.40
N ILE A 11 -7.15 -5.76 -5.19
CA ILE A 11 -5.74 -5.62 -5.60
C ILE A 11 -5.55 -4.34 -6.44
N SER A 12 -6.46 -4.04 -7.37
CA SER A 12 -6.42 -2.82 -8.17
C SER A 12 -6.44 -1.57 -7.28
N LYS A 13 -7.37 -1.49 -6.32
CA LYS A 13 -7.45 -0.36 -5.38
C LYS A 13 -6.18 -0.21 -4.54
N LYS A 14 -5.60 -1.32 -4.10
CA LYS A 14 -4.31 -1.30 -3.38
C LYS A 14 -3.18 -0.76 -4.26
N ARG A 15 -3.13 -1.14 -5.54
CA ARG A 15 -2.14 -0.61 -6.50
C ARG A 15 -2.32 0.89 -6.73
N ASP A 16 -3.55 1.38 -6.83
CA ASP A 16 -3.83 2.82 -6.99
C ASP A 16 -3.36 3.63 -5.78
N ILE A 17 -3.61 3.14 -4.56
CA ILE A 17 -3.10 3.76 -3.32
C ILE A 17 -1.58 3.86 -3.35
N VAL A 18 -0.89 2.78 -3.76
CA VAL A 18 0.56 2.75 -3.86
C VAL A 18 1.05 3.71 -4.94
N ARG A 19 0.45 3.69 -6.14
CA ARG A 19 0.78 4.60 -7.24
C ARG A 19 0.72 6.07 -6.83
N GLN A 20 -0.29 6.46 -6.06
CA GLN A 20 -0.48 7.84 -5.61
C GLN A 20 0.46 8.27 -4.47
N SER A 21 1.04 7.33 -3.72
CA SER A 21 1.67 7.63 -2.42
C SER A 21 3.14 7.22 -2.32
N ILE A 22 3.61 6.28 -3.14
CA ILE A 22 4.91 5.61 -2.96
C ILE A 22 6.11 6.55 -3.10
N GLU A 23 6.04 7.53 -4.00
CA GLU A 23 7.11 8.52 -4.18
C GLU A 23 7.32 9.35 -2.91
N SER A 24 6.24 9.73 -2.22
CA SER A 24 6.34 10.47 -0.94
C SER A 24 6.99 9.66 0.20
N CYS A 25 7.13 8.34 0.00
CA CYS A 25 7.77 7.45 0.95
C CYS A 25 9.30 7.40 0.78
N THR A 26 9.89 7.97 -0.27
CA THR A 26 11.36 7.97 -0.45
C THR A 26 12.04 9.01 0.44
N LEU A 27 13.20 8.67 1.02
CA LEU A 27 14.01 9.61 1.82
C LEU A 27 15.03 10.42 1.00
N SER A 28 15.32 9.99 -0.21
CA SER A 28 16.35 10.59 -1.07
C SER A 28 15.83 10.64 -2.50
N SER A 29 16.17 11.70 -3.23
CA SER A 29 15.91 11.81 -4.68
C SER A 29 16.67 10.76 -5.51
N SER A 30 17.70 10.11 -4.94
CA SER A 30 18.41 9.01 -5.58
C SER A 30 17.70 7.65 -5.44
N TYR A 31 16.68 7.55 -4.58
CA TYR A 31 15.88 6.33 -4.45
C TYR A 31 14.80 6.31 -5.51
N GLN A 32 14.55 5.13 -6.08
CA GLN A 32 13.56 4.97 -7.14
C GLN A 32 12.33 4.29 -6.58
N ALA A 33 11.17 4.88 -6.80
CA ALA A 33 9.89 4.29 -6.46
C ALA A 33 9.23 3.75 -7.74
N TYR A 34 8.75 2.52 -7.65
CA TYR A 34 8.02 1.85 -8.73
C TYR A 34 6.68 1.37 -8.21
N TYR A 35 5.64 1.55 -9.01
CA TYR A 35 4.33 0.92 -8.85
C TYR A 35 4.21 -0.24 -9.83
N TYR A 36 3.22 -1.10 -9.65
CA TYR A 36 3.06 -2.34 -10.42
C TYR A 36 3.24 -2.15 -11.94
N ASP A 37 2.63 -1.13 -12.54
CA ASP A 37 2.66 -0.92 -14.00
C ASP A 37 4.02 -0.43 -14.55
N ASN A 38 4.85 0.23 -13.73
CA ASN A 38 6.14 0.78 -14.17
C ASN A 38 7.35 0.04 -13.58
N LEU A 39 7.13 -1.04 -12.80
CA LEU A 39 8.18 -1.82 -12.19
C LEU A 39 8.94 -2.66 -13.23
N PRO A 40 10.23 -2.37 -13.49
CA PRO A 40 11.00 -3.13 -14.47
C PRO A 40 11.22 -4.57 -13.99
N ASP A 41 11.09 -5.54 -14.88
CA ASP A 41 11.27 -6.97 -14.58
C ASP A 41 12.60 -7.25 -13.88
N LYS A 42 13.68 -6.63 -14.35
CA LYS A 42 15.02 -6.77 -13.76
C LYS A 42 15.05 -6.34 -12.29
N VAL A 43 14.38 -5.25 -11.95
CA VAL A 43 14.32 -4.73 -10.57
C VAL A 43 13.50 -5.69 -9.71
N PHE A 44 12.35 -6.14 -10.19
CA PHE A 44 11.52 -7.13 -9.51
C PHE A 44 12.28 -8.45 -9.25
N TYR A 45 12.90 -9.04 -10.28
CA TYR A 45 13.61 -10.32 -10.13
C TYR A 45 14.83 -10.20 -9.22
N ASN A 46 15.52 -9.05 -9.22
CA ASN A 46 16.57 -8.80 -8.25
C ASN A 46 16.02 -8.70 -6.83
N ALA A 47 14.90 -8.01 -6.61
CA ALA A 47 14.25 -7.95 -5.31
C ALA A 47 13.81 -9.34 -4.83
N LYS A 48 13.13 -10.09 -5.70
CA LYS A 48 12.71 -11.48 -5.47
C LYS A 48 13.87 -12.36 -5.04
N LYS A 49 14.97 -12.36 -5.81
CA LYS A 49 16.17 -13.15 -5.52
C LYS A 49 16.87 -12.75 -4.21
N ASN A 50 16.84 -11.47 -3.84
CA ASN A 50 17.66 -10.96 -2.74
C ASN A 50 16.91 -10.85 -1.41
N TYR A 51 15.60 -10.56 -1.42
CA TYR A 51 14.87 -10.30 -0.19
C TYR A 51 13.35 -10.58 -0.23
N ALA A 52 12.72 -10.72 -1.40
CA ALA A 52 11.27 -10.97 -1.49
C ALA A 52 10.92 -12.45 -1.77
N GLY A 53 11.92 -13.34 -1.85
CA GLY A 53 11.76 -14.79 -1.85
C GLY A 53 10.83 -15.30 -2.95
N ASN A 54 9.67 -15.83 -2.54
CA ASN A 54 8.72 -16.48 -3.44
C ASN A 54 7.58 -15.58 -3.91
N VAL A 55 7.62 -14.27 -3.64
CA VAL A 55 6.55 -13.36 -4.07
C VAL A 55 6.24 -13.50 -5.57
N CYS A 56 4.96 -13.61 -5.90
CA CYS A 56 4.48 -13.60 -7.28
C CYS A 56 4.40 -12.15 -7.78
N LYS A 57 4.59 -11.93 -9.08
CA LYS A 57 4.64 -10.56 -9.62
C LYS A 57 3.28 -9.89 -9.46
N GLU A 58 2.22 -10.67 -9.61
CA GLU A 58 0.81 -10.30 -9.52
C GLU A 58 0.45 -9.79 -8.11
N ASP A 59 1.13 -10.28 -7.08
CA ASP A 59 0.93 -9.86 -5.69
C ASP A 59 1.70 -8.59 -5.34
N VAL A 60 2.52 -8.06 -6.26
CA VAL A 60 3.28 -6.83 -6.03
C VAL A 60 2.38 -5.62 -6.19
N LEU A 61 2.47 -4.72 -5.21
CA LEU A 61 1.82 -3.41 -5.24
C LEU A 61 2.80 -2.30 -5.66
N GLY A 62 4.04 -2.39 -5.20
CA GLY A 62 5.12 -1.46 -5.55
C GLY A 62 6.44 -1.77 -4.86
N LEU A 63 7.47 -1.00 -5.18
CA LEU A 63 8.83 -1.19 -4.69
C LEU A 63 9.54 0.16 -4.53
N ILE A 64 10.27 0.34 -3.43
CA ILE A 64 11.25 1.43 -3.29
C ILE A 64 12.64 0.81 -3.31
N ASP A 65 13.41 1.16 -4.34
CA ASP A 65 14.79 0.73 -4.53
C ASP A 65 15.74 1.73 -3.90
N VAL A 66 16.51 1.26 -2.93
CA VAL A 66 17.54 2.04 -2.22
C VAL A 66 18.95 1.60 -2.60
N SER A 67 19.08 0.74 -3.60
CA SER A 67 20.38 0.28 -4.09
C SER A 67 21.07 1.35 -4.93
N VAL A 68 22.40 1.40 -4.80
CA VAL A 68 23.23 2.29 -5.62
C VAL A 68 23.03 1.90 -7.10
N PHE A 69 22.61 2.88 -7.92
CA PHE A 69 22.26 2.73 -9.34
C PHE A 69 20.97 1.96 -9.68
N GLY A 70 20.03 1.78 -8.75
CA GLY A 70 18.70 1.26 -9.10
C GLY A 70 18.69 -0.21 -9.54
N SER A 71 19.50 -1.05 -8.87
CA SER A 71 19.64 -2.47 -9.21
C SER A 71 18.51 -3.35 -8.67
N GLY A 72 17.70 -2.88 -7.72
CA GLY A 72 16.64 -3.64 -7.05
C GLY A 72 17.12 -4.62 -5.97
N LYS A 73 18.42 -4.65 -5.63
CA LYS A 73 18.97 -5.64 -4.69
C LYS A 73 18.73 -5.33 -3.22
N ARG A 74 18.35 -4.08 -2.90
CA ARG A 74 18.07 -3.56 -1.56
C ARG A 74 16.89 -2.62 -1.64
N GLY A 75 16.12 -2.52 -0.57
CA GLY A 75 14.94 -1.66 -0.53
C GLY A 75 13.78 -2.34 0.16
N LEU A 76 12.58 -1.99 -0.28
CA LEU A 76 11.33 -2.55 0.20
C LEU A 76 10.40 -2.87 -0.96
N LEU A 77 9.74 -4.02 -0.89
CA LEU A 77 8.72 -4.47 -1.82
C LEU A 77 7.41 -4.61 -1.05
N LEU A 78 6.39 -3.88 -1.49
CA LEU A 78 5.03 -3.98 -0.99
C LEU A 78 4.30 -5.07 -1.77
N SER A 79 3.81 -6.07 -1.04
CA SER A 79 2.93 -7.12 -1.55
C SER A 79 1.52 -6.95 -1.00
N VAL A 80 0.57 -7.73 -1.50
CA VAL A 80 -0.82 -7.73 -0.99
C VAL A 80 -0.93 -8.06 0.50
N GLU A 81 0.04 -8.80 1.09
CA GLU A 81 0.01 -9.27 2.47
C GLU A 81 0.91 -8.48 3.44
N GLY A 82 1.94 -7.82 2.92
CA GLY A 82 2.96 -7.18 3.75
C GLY A 82 4.15 -6.63 3.00
N ILE A 83 5.19 -6.31 3.75
CA ILE A 83 6.38 -5.60 3.27
C ILE A 83 7.60 -6.50 3.43
N TYR A 84 8.23 -6.85 2.32
CA TYR A 84 9.56 -7.44 2.29
C TYR A 84 10.58 -6.32 2.24
N TYR A 85 11.68 -6.42 2.99
CA TYR A 85 12.72 -5.41 2.92
C TYR A 85 14.11 -5.93 3.22
N ARG A 86 15.09 -5.19 2.72
CA ARG A 86 16.51 -5.37 3.01
C ARG A 86 17.20 -4.02 3.03
N LYS A 87 17.64 -3.59 4.22
CA LYS A 87 18.24 -2.27 4.44
C LYS A 87 19.63 -2.15 3.82
N SER A 88 20.49 -3.13 4.10
CA SER A 88 21.91 -3.12 3.73
C SER A 88 22.37 -4.48 3.20
N SER A 89 23.59 -4.91 3.53
CA SER A 89 24.01 -6.30 3.47
C SER A 89 23.26 -7.19 4.47
N SER A 90 22.44 -6.61 5.37
CA SER A 90 21.61 -7.30 6.36
C SER A 90 20.75 -8.42 5.77
N VAL A 91 20.29 -9.31 6.66
CA VAL A 91 19.32 -10.36 6.35
C VAL A 91 18.04 -9.73 5.82
N ALA A 92 17.38 -10.41 4.89
CA ALA A 92 16.07 -10.04 4.39
C ALA A 92 15.02 -10.26 5.48
N GLU A 93 14.09 -9.31 5.61
CA GLU A 93 13.04 -9.35 6.62
C GLU A 93 11.66 -9.12 6.00
N TYR A 94 10.62 -9.53 6.73
CA TYR A 94 9.23 -9.38 6.34
C TYR A 94 8.40 -8.82 7.50
N ILE A 95 7.48 -7.91 7.19
CA ILE A 95 6.48 -7.39 8.12
C ILE A 95 5.11 -7.59 7.50
N ALA A 96 4.29 -8.45 8.10
CA ALA A 96 2.90 -8.62 7.66
C ALA A 96 2.07 -7.40 8.04
N TYR A 97 1.09 -7.02 7.21
CA TYR A 97 0.21 -5.89 7.52
C TYR A 97 -0.58 -6.07 8.82
N LYS A 98 -0.95 -7.32 9.15
CA LYS A 98 -1.59 -7.66 10.43
C LYS A 98 -0.73 -7.32 11.65
N ASP A 99 0.59 -7.38 11.54
CA ASP A 99 1.50 -7.08 12.64
C ASP A 99 1.68 -5.57 12.79
N ILE A 100 1.65 -4.81 11.68
CA ILE A 100 1.57 -3.34 11.69
C ILE A 100 0.26 -2.86 12.33
N ALA A 101 -0.83 -3.61 12.17
CA ALA A 101 -2.10 -3.32 12.84
C ALA A 101 -1.98 -3.37 14.37
N LYS A 102 -1.18 -4.31 14.88
CA LYS A 102 -0.98 -4.58 16.31
C LYS A 102 0.06 -3.66 16.92
N ASP A 103 1.13 -3.39 16.19
CA ASP A 103 2.25 -2.55 16.60
C ASP A 103 2.42 -1.39 15.62
N LYS A 104 1.86 -0.22 16.00
CA LYS A 104 1.85 0.98 15.14
C LYS A 104 3.25 1.57 14.92
N ASP A 105 4.22 1.24 15.77
CA ASP A 105 5.56 1.79 15.72
C ASP A 105 6.55 0.88 14.98
N ILE A 106 6.13 -0.34 14.59
CA ILE A 106 6.99 -1.30 13.90
C ILE A 106 7.58 -0.72 12.60
N VAL A 107 6.80 0.07 11.85
CA VAL A 107 7.26 0.70 10.60
C VAL A 107 8.34 1.73 10.89
N ALA A 108 8.15 2.60 11.89
CA ALA A 108 9.15 3.59 12.28
C ALA A 108 10.44 2.91 12.76
N ARG A 109 10.31 1.91 13.64
CA ARG A 109 11.45 1.19 14.23
C ARG A 109 12.23 0.38 13.21
N LYS A 110 11.54 -0.30 12.29
CA LYS A 110 12.17 -1.19 11.31
C LYS A 110 12.51 -0.52 9.99
N LEU A 111 11.82 0.54 9.56
CA LEU A 111 11.97 1.10 8.21
C LEU A 111 12.28 2.61 8.17
N GLY A 112 12.38 3.28 9.32
CA GLY A 112 12.62 4.73 9.39
C GLY A 112 13.96 5.19 8.81
N ASP A 113 14.93 4.27 8.67
CA ASP A 113 16.22 4.50 8.03
C ASP A 113 16.24 4.15 6.53
N VAL A 114 15.17 3.54 6.01
CA VAL A 114 15.04 3.12 4.60
C VAL A 114 14.08 4.03 3.84
N CYS A 115 13.01 4.46 4.48
CA CYS A 115 11.91 5.21 3.88
C CYS A 115 11.34 6.24 4.86
N ASN A 116 10.53 7.16 4.36
CA ASN A 116 9.74 8.06 5.19
C ASN A 116 8.65 7.24 5.90
N ALA A 117 8.96 6.77 7.11
CA ALA A 117 8.10 5.88 7.88
C ALA A 117 6.71 6.46 8.16
N LYS A 118 6.58 7.79 8.30
CA LYS A 118 5.27 8.44 8.49
C LYS A 118 4.40 8.27 7.24
N LYS A 119 4.95 8.59 6.06
CA LYS A 119 4.26 8.44 4.78
C LYS A 119 3.98 6.98 4.43
N LEU A 120 4.93 6.09 4.70
CA LEU A 120 4.72 4.65 4.54
C LEU A 120 3.59 4.15 5.45
N SER A 121 3.55 4.58 6.72
CA SER A 121 2.49 4.19 7.65
C SER A 121 1.11 4.72 7.22
N GLU A 122 1.03 5.94 6.71
CA GLU A 122 -0.19 6.51 6.12
C GLU A 122 -0.66 5.68 4.91
N MET A 123 0.25 5.32 4.00
CA MET A 123 -0.04 4.49 2.82
C MET A 123 -0.49 3.08 3.22
N VAL A 124 0.21 2.41 4.14
CA VAL A 124 -0.12 1.05 4.60
C VAL A 124 -1.49 1.02 5.28
N LYS A 125 -1.85 2.05 6.07
CA LYS A 125 -3.19 2.16 6.66
C LYS A 125 -4.30 2.18 5.60
N LYS A 126 -4.07 2.90 4.48
CA LYS A 126 -5.02 2.92 3.35
C LYS A 126 -5.11 1.55 2.68
N ILE A 127 -3.98 0.88 2.44
CA ILE A 127 -3.95 -0.49 1.87
C ILE A 127 -4.76 -1.46 2.75
N MET A 128 -4.52 -1.44 4.06
CA MET A 128 -5.23 -2.30 5.02
C MET A 128 -6.72 -1.99 5.15
N ALA A 129 -7.14 -0.77 4.83
CA ALA A 129 -8.55 -0.41 4.84
C ALA A 129 -9.30 -1.07 3.67
N VAL A 130 -8.64 -1.33 2.54
CA VAL A 130 -9.25 -2.05 1.40
C VAL A 130 -9.66 -3.47 1.78
N ASP A 131 -8.93 -4.12 2.69
CA ASP A 131 -9.25 -5.47 3.17
C ASP A 131 -10.32 -5.50 4.27
N ARG A 132 -10.62 -4.34 4.88
CA ARG A 132 -11.50 -4.23 6.05
C ARG A 132 -12.94 -3.85 5.73
N TYR A 133 -13.23 -3.39 4.53
CA TYR A 133 -14.58 -2.97 4.16
C TYR A 133 -15.01 -3.65 2.87
N THR A 134 -16.11 -4.39 2.94
CA THR A 134 -16.92 -4.65 1.75
C THR A 134 -17.62 -3.35 1.31
N PRO A 135 -18.04 -3.22 0.04
CA PRO A 135 -18.85 -2.08 -0.40
C PRO A 135 -20.07 -1.83 0.49
N ASP A 136 -20.70 -2.90 0.98
CA ASP A 136 -21.87 -2.84 1.87
C ASP A 136 -21.50 -2.28 3.25
N GLU A 137 -20.33 -2.64 3.81
CA GLU A 137 -19.86 -2.11 5.09
C GLU A 137 -19.43 -0.64 5.00
N LEU A 138 -18.99 -0.16 3.83
CA LEU A 138 -18.77 1.26 3.56
C LEU A 138 -20.09 2.02 3.56
N ILE A 139 -21.13 1.48 2.93
CA ILE A 139 -22.47 2.06 2.90
C ILE A 139 -23.08 2.11 4.31
N ASP A 140 -22.96 1.04 5.08
CA ASP A 140 -23.44 1.00 6.48
C ASP A 140 -22.69 2.01 7.35
N LYS A 141 -21.38 2.14 7.18
CA LYS A 141 -20.61 3.12 7.93
C LYS A 141 -20.95 4.57 7.57
N ILE A 142 -21.30 4.83 6.31
CA ILE A 142 -21.82 6.13 5.87
C ILE A 142 -23.18 6.38 6.53
N ASN A 143 -24.09 5.41 6.50
CA ASN A 143 -25.40 5.51 7.11
C ASN A 143 -25.31 5.73 8.62
N ASP A 144 -24.43 5.02 9.32
CA ASP A 144 -24.15 5.20 10.75
C ASP A 144 -23.53 6.57 11.05
N THR A 145 -22.65 7.07 10.18
CA THR A 145 -22.03 8.39 10.38
C THR A 145 -23.03 9.51 10.12
N VAL A 146 -23.84 9.40 9.06
CA VAL A 146 -24.91 10.35 8.72
C VAL A 146 -25.98 10.40 9.81
N THR A 147 -26.36 9.25 10.37
CA THR A 147 -27.34 9.19 11.48
C THR A 147 -26.79 9.70 12.81
N GLN A 148 -25.48 9.61 13.06
CA GLN A 148 -24.85 10.15 14.27
C GLN A 148 -24.48 11.64 14.18
N THR A 149 -24.53 12.27 12.99
CA THR A 149 -24.11 13.68 12.81
C THR A 149 -25.10 14.56 12.04
N ASP A 150 -26.24 14.83 12.68
CA ASP A 150 -26.99 16.08 12.42
C ASP A 150 -26.20 17.36 12.81
N ILE A 151 -24.94 17.27 13.27
CA ILE A 151 -24.19 18.40 13.85
C ILE A 151 -22.77 18.67 13.26
N ALA A 152 -22.18 17.84 12.39
CA ALA A 152 -20.82 18.11 11.88
C ALA A 152 -20.61 17.88 10.37
N ALA A 153 -21.22 18.75 9.56
CA ALA A 153 -21.21 18.71 8.10
C ALA A 153 -19.81 18.60 7.43
N HIS A 154 -18.74 19.06 8.09
CA HIS A 154 -17.40 19.09 7.50
C HIS A 154 -16.73 17.70 7.41
N ARG A 155 -16.96 16.80 8.38
CA ARG A 155 -16.36 15.44 8.36
C ARG A 155 -17.14 14.49 7.47
N VAL A 156 -18.45 14.68 7.38
CA VAL A 156 -19.32 13.97 6.43
C VAL A 156 -18.87 14.29 5.00
N LYS A 157 -18.57 15.55 4.70
CA LYS A 157 -18.13 15.99 3.36
C LYS A 157 -16.86 15.29 2.88
N GLU A 158 -15.79 15.24 3.67
CA GLU A 158 -14.54 14.56 3.27
C GLU A 158 -14.73 13.05 3.06
N THR A 159 -15.59 12.43 3.89
CA THR A 159 -15.89 10.99 3.79
C THR A 159 -16.74 10.71 2.55
N VAL A 160 -17.76 11.53 2.29
CA VAL A 160 -18.63 11.44 1.11
C VAL A 160 -17.84 11.71 -0.16
N GLU A 161 -16.95 12.72 -0.20
CA GLU A 161 -16.08 12.99 -1.35
C GLU A 161 -15.14 11.83 -1.65
N THR A 162 -14.55 11.22 -0.61
CA THR A 162 -13.69 10.04 -0.78
C THR A 162 -14.47 8.86 -1.39
N VAL A 163 -15.72 8.67 -0.96
CA VAL A 163 -16.57 7.57 -1.45
C VAL A 163 -17.13 7.85 -2.84
N MET A 164 -17.55 9.09 -3.14
CA MET A 164 -18.02 9.49 -4.46
C MET A 164 -16.92 9.35 -5.50
N ASN A 165 -15.67 9.70 -5.18
CA ASN A 165 -14.53 9.46 -6.06
C ASN A 165 -14.31 7.97 -6.34
N VAL A 166 -14.61 7.10 -5.38
CA VAL A 166 -14.53 5.64 -5.56
C VAL A 166 -15.69 5.12 -6.42
N LEU A 167 -16.91 5.61 -6.20
CA LEU A 167 -18.12 5.24 -6.96
C LEU A 167 -18.08 5.75 -8.42
N GLU A 168 -17.61 6.97 -8.66
CA GLU A 168 -17.40 7.51 -10.01
C GLU A 168 -16.34 6.70 -10.78
N GLY A 169 -15.34 6.18 -10.06
CA GLY A 169 -14.39 5.21 -10.60
C GLY A 169 -15.02 3.87 -11.00
N TRP A 170 -16.17 3.51 -10.40
CA TRP A 170 -16.94 2.31 -10.76
C TRP A 170 -17.95 2.56 -11.88
N MET A 171 -18.52 3.76 -11.97
CA MET A 171 -19.55 4.11 -12.95
C MET A 171 -18.99 4.60 -14.30
N SER A 172 -17.71 4.93 -14.38
CA SER A 172 -17.05 5.40 -15.62
C SER A 172 -16.47 4.28 -16.50
N LYS A 173 -16.86 3.02 -16.25
CA LYS A 173 -16.53 1.85 -17.10
C LYS A 173 -17.79 1.16 -17.61
#